data_AF-A0A4R9JTM0-F1
#
_entry.id   AF-A0A4R9JTM0-F1
#
_cell.length_a   1.000
_cell.length_b   1.000
_cell.length_c   1.000
_cell.angle_alpha   90.00
_cell.angle_beta   90.00
_cell.angle_gamma   90.00
#
_symmetry.space_group_name_H-M   'P 1'
#
loop_
_entity.id
_entity.type
_entity.pdbx_description
1 polymer ?
#
loop_
_entity_poly.entity_id
_entity_poly.type
_entity_poly.pdbx_seq_one_letter_code
_entity_poly.pdbx_strand_id
1 'polypeptide(L)'
;MPTEFKIYNDSKELEDTAYIEFLPGRYNGKCWNENSIFMDETTFSIFEDLIESILEGYDHYAFNELPETKIPNLLHLLEQRKIEIYNERLYTLTPTTYSEVQKERIVTLILADKKAAMEVLDTLIVWIQNMHKQNIPLSILGI
;
A
#
# COMPACT_ATOMS: atom_id res chain seq x y z
N MET A 1 -1.04 -19.19 5.95
CA MET A 1 -1.37 -17.85 6.49
C MET A 1 -2.52 -17.31 5.66
N PRO A 2 -3.45 -16.52 6.22
CA PRO A 2 -4.66 -16.15 5.51
C PRO A 2 -4.28 -15.44 4.22
N THR A 3 -4.81 -15.97 3.11
CA THR A 3 -4.54 -15.56 1.73
C THR A 3 -5.39 -14.36 1.30
N GLU A 4 -5.95 -13.63 2.26
CA GLU A 4 -7.00 -12.65 2.00
C GLU A 4 -6.42 -11.24 2.03
N PHE A 5 -6.42 -10.59 0.87
CA PHE A 5 -6.06 -9.19 0.76
C PHE A 5 -7.11 -8.35 1.50
N LYS A 6 -6.66 -7.58 2.51
CA LYS A 6 -7.59 -6.85 3.37
C LYS A 6 -6.97 -5.58 3.96
N ILE A 7 -7.79 -4.53 4.02
CA ILE A 7 -7.51 -3.32 4.78
C ILE A 7 -8.19 -3.41 6.15
N TYR A 8 -7.44 -3.12 7.20
CA TYR A 8 -7.90 -3.15 8.59
C TYR A 8 -8.00 -1.73 9.14
N ASN A 9 -8.99 -1.49 10.00
CA ASN A 9 -9.16 -0.20 10.69
C ASN A 9 -8.74 -0.29 12.17
N ASP A 10 -8.54 -1.50 12.70
CA ASP A 10 -8.01 -1.74 14.04
C ASP A 10 -6.76 -2.61 13.96
N SER A 11 -5.62 -2.06 14.39
CA SER A 11 -4.35 -2.79 14.48
C SER A 11 -4.41 -4.06 15.32
N LYS A 12 -5.37 -4.20 16.24
CA LYS A 12 -5.57 -5.42 17.03
C LYS A 12 -6.00 -6.61 16.19
N GLU A 13 -6.57 -6.38 15.01
CA GLU A 13 -6.86 -7.47 14.05
C GLU A 13 -5.58 -8.06 13.45
N LEU A 14 -4.44 -7.41 13.63
CA LEU A 14 -3.12 -7.79 13.12
C LEU A 14 -2.13 -8.08 14.26
N GLU A 15 -2.63 -8.40 15.46
CA GLU A 15 -1.78 -8.79 16.59
C GLU A 15 -0.85 -9.96 16.19
N ASP A 16 0.41 -9.90 16.60
CA ASP A 16 1.48 -10.84 16.23
C ASP A 16 1.82 -10.93 14.72
N THR A 17 1.37 -9.99 13.90
CA THR A 17 1.68 -9.92 12.46
C THR A 17 2.46 -8.64 12.14
N ALA A 18 3.42 -8.70 11.22
CA ALA A 18 4.06 -7.50 10.68
C ALA A 18 3.07 -6.77 9.75
N TYR A 19 2.90 -5.46 9.94
CA TYR A 19 1.95 -4.68 9.16
C TYR A 19 2.44 -3.26 8.92
N ILE A 20 1.86 -2.66 7.90
CA ILE A 20 2.10 -1.30 7.45
C ILE A 20 0.93 -0.43 7.91
N GLU A 21 1.23 0.68 8.58
CA GLU A 21 0.27 1.71 8.94
C GLU A 21 0.29 2.84 7.90
N PHE A 22 -0.87 3.15 7.34
CA PHE A 22 -1.12 4.36 6.55
C PHE A 22 -1.80 5.38 7.45
N LEU A 23 -1.05 6.41 7.82
CA LEU A 23 -1.44 7.44 8.76
C LEU A 23 -1.81 8.73 8.01
N PRO A 24 -3.05 9.23 8.16
CA PRO A 24 -3.39 10.59 7.77
C PRO A 24 -2.63 11.61 8.60
N GLY A 25 -1.92 12.51 7.93
CA GLY A 25 -1.15 13.57 8.53
C GLY A 25 0.35 13.26 8.57
N ARG A 26 1.08 14.13 9.26
CA ARG A 26 2.50 13.96 9.51
C ARG A 26 2.70 13.07 10.73
N TYR A 27 3.69 12.19 10.66
CA TYR A 27 4.09 11.41 11.83
C TYR A 27 4.63 12.32 12.94
N ASN A 28 4.08 12.15 14.15
CA ASN A 28 4.43 12.93 15.33
C ASN A 28 5.06 12.06 16.44
N GLY A 29 5.59 10.89 16.09
CA GLY A 29 6.17 9.94 17.04
C GLY A 29 5.16 8.97 17.68
N LYS A 30 3.92 8.92 17.18
CA LYS A 30 2.88 8.02 17.67
C LYS A 30 2.34 7.13 16.55
N CYS A 31 2.41 5.82 16.74
CA CYS A 31 1.79 4.82 15.87
C CYS A 31 0.39 4.45 16.39
N TRP A 32 -0.35 3.67 15.58
CA TRP A 32 -1.68 3.13 15.89
C TRP A 32 -2.73 4.22 16.13
N ASN A 33 -2.85 5.12 15.16
CA ASN A 33 -3.81 6.20 15.25
C ASN A 33 -5.20 5.74 14.80
N GLU A 34 -6.26 6.31 15.42
CA GLU A 34 -7.65 5.92 15.18
C GLU A 34 -8.14 6.16 13.74
N ASN A 35 -7.47 7.06 13.02
CA ASN A 35 -7.80 7.39 11.63
C ASN A 35 -6.90 6.65 10.63
N SER A 36 -5.98 5.81 11.11
CA SER A 36 -5.10 5.04 10.24
C SER A 36 -5.82 3.84 9.65
N ILE A 37 -5.29 3.36 8.53
CA ILE A 37 -5.60 2.03 8.00
C ILE A 37 -4.35 1.17 8.04
N PHE A 38 -4.54 -0.14 8.18
CA PHE A 38 -3.46 -1.10 8.34
C PHE A 38 -3.56 -2.20 7.30
N MET A 39 -2.41 -2.70 6.87
CA MET A 39 -2.30 -3.80 5.89
C MET A 39 -1.17 -4.73 6.30
N ASP A 40 -1.35 -6.03 6.15
CA ASP A 40 -0.22 -6.95 6.26
C ASP A 40 0.73 -6.81 5.05
N GLU A 41 1.93 -7.39 5.14
CA GLU A 41 2.91 -7.36 4.04
C GLU A 41 2.34 -7.92 2.74
N THR A 42 1.50 -8.95 2.82
CA THR A 42 0.91 -9.59 1.64
C THR A 42 -0.02 -8.63 0.90
N THR A 43 -0.88 -7.91 1.62
CA THR A 43 -1.78 -6.90 1.05
C THR A 43 -1.00 -5.69 0.55
N PHE A 44 0.01 -5.23 1.30
CA PHE A 44 0.82 -4.08 0.89
C PHE A 44 1.64 -4.37 -0.38
N SER A 45 2.07 -5.62 -0.59
CA SER A 45 2.80 -6.04 -1.79
C SER A 45 2.03 -5.85 -3.11
N ILE A 46 0.71 -5.63 -3.04
CA ILE A 46 -0.12 -5.30 -4.22
C ILE A 46 0.37 -4.03 -4.93
N PHE A 47 0.96 -3.07 -4.21
CA PHE A 47 1.31 -1.76 -4.76
C PHE A 47 2.56 -1.10 -4.15
N GLU A 48 3.29 -1.80 -3.28
CA GLU A 48 4.50 -1.25 -2.64
C GLU A 48 5.51 -0.68 -3.64
N ASP A 49 5.70 -1.34 -4.78
CA ASP A 49 6.62 -0.91 -5.83
C ASP A 49 6.26 0.46 -6.42
N LEU A 50 4.99 0.84 -6.37
CA LEU A 50 4.54 2.17 -6.77
C LEU A 50 5.01 3.22 -5.75
N ILE A 51 4.96 2.90 -4.45
CA ILE A 51 5.47 3.77 -3.38
C ILE A 51 6.98 3.94 -3.51
N GLU A 52 7.70 2.83 -3.71
CA GLU A 52 9.14 2.84 -3.96
C GLU A 52 9.49 3.73 -5.17
N SER A 53 8.73 3.64 -6.26
CA SER A 53 9.00 4.43 -7.48
C SER A 53 8.82 5.95 -7.31
N ILE A 54 8.03 6.39 -6.32
CA ILE A 54 7.75 7.80 -6.09
C ILE A 54 8.54 8.39 -4.93
N LEU A 55 9.00 7.58 -3.98
CA LEU A 55 9.75 8.03 -2.80
C LEU A 55 11.25 7.76 -2.97
N GLU A 56 12.02 8.84 -3.11
CA GLU A 56 13.47 8.75 -3.07
C GLU A 56 13.92 8.34 -1.67
N GLY A 57 14.71 7.27 -1.59
CA GLY A 57 15.17 6.72 -0.31
C GLY A 57 14.09 5.94 0.45
N TYR A 58 13.07 5.43 -0.24
CA TYR A 58 12.10 4.50 0.35
C TYR A 58 12.79 3.36 1.10
N ASP A 59 12.31 3.08 2.31
CA ASP A 59 12.76 1.95 3.13
C ASP A 59 11.54 1.24 3.73
N HIS A 60 11.39 -0.04 3.38
CA HIS A 60 10.30 -0.89 3.82
C HIS A 60 10.16 -0.96 5.35
N TYR A 61 11.28 -0.90 6.08
CA TYR A 61 11.32 -1.05 7.54
C TYR A 61 11.36 0.30 8.28
N ALA A 62 11.16 1.40 7.56
CA ALA A 62 11.24 2.74 8.13
C ALA A 62 9.93 3.52 7.99
N PHE A 63 9.94 4.66 8.66
CA PHE A 63 8.96 5.71 8.42
C PHE A 63 9.23 6.40 7.09
N ASN A 64 8.19 6.45 6.25
CA ASN A 64 8.21 7.11 4.96
C ASN A 64 7.14 8.22 4.95
N GLU A 65 7.56 9.49 4.89
CA GLU A 65 6.63 10.60 4.68
C GLU A 65 6.38 10.77 3.19
N LEU A 66 5.12 10.68 2.75
CA LEU A 66 4.74 10.98 1.38
C LEU A 66 4.36 12.47 1.26
N PRO A 67 5.15 13.29 0.54
CA PRO A 67 4.81 14.69 0.33
C PRO A 67 3.46 14.83 -0.36
N GLU A 68 2.66 15.82 0.05
CA GLU A 68 1.35 16.10 -0.54
C GLU A 68 1.42 16.26 -2.07
N THR A 69 2.50 16.85 -2.58
CA THR A 69 2.76 17.02 -4.01
C THR A 69 2.86 15.72 -4.79
N LYS A 70 3.13 14.59 -4.13
CA LYS A 70 3.20 13.25 -4.74
C LYS A 70 1.89 12.47 -4.67
N ILE A 71 0.91 12.91 -3.87
CA ILE A 71 -0.40 12.21 -3.73
C ILE A 71 -1.13 12.05 -5.08
N PRO A 72 -1.24 13.08 -5.94
CA PRO A 72 -1.88 12.91 -7.25
C PRO A 72 -1.19 11.86 -8.13
N ASN A 73 0.15 11.76 -8.04
CA ASN A 73 0.91 10.75 -8.77
C ASN A 73 0.65 9.34 -8.22
N LEU A 74 0.63 9.19 -6.89
CA LEU A 74 0.26 7.91 -6.26
C LEU A 74 -1.13 7.44 -6.69
N LEU A 75 -2.13 8.33 -6.63
CA LEU A 75 -3.50 8.01 -7.07
C LEU A 75 -3.55 7.57 -8.54
N HIS A 76 -2.79 8.23 -9.41
CA HIS A 76 -2.69 7.82 -10.81
C HIS A 76 -2.08 6.42 -10.97
N LEU A 77 -0.98 6.13 -10.25
CA LEU A 77 -0.30 4.82 -10.31
C LEU A 77 -1.18 3.70 -9.75
N LEU A 78 -1.93 3.93 -8.67
CA LEU A 78 -2.87 2.95 -8.12
C LEU A 78 -3.98 2.59 -9.13
N GLU A 79 -4.50 3.57 -9.88
CA GLU A 79 -5.44 3.30 -10.97
C GLU A 79 -4.80 2.53 -12.13
N GLN A 80 -3.53 2.81 -12.47
CA GLN A 80 -2.80 2.00 -13.45
C GLN A 80 -2.59 0.56 -12.96
N ARG A 81 -2.27 0.35 -11.68
CA ARG A 81 -2.14 -0.98 -11.08
C ARG A 81 -3.42 -1.80 -11.19
N LYS A 82 -4.60 -1.19 -11.08
CA LYS A 82 -5.88 -1.88 -11.35
C LYS A 82 -5.96 -2.37 -12.79
N ILE A 83 -5.53 -1.56 -13.76
CA ILE A 83 -5.49 -1.94 -15.18
C ILE A 83 -4.49 -3.07 -15.42
N GLU A 84 -3.32 -3.02 -14.76
CA GLU A 84 -2.32 -4.09 -14.81
C GLU A 84 -2.85 -5.42 -14.27
N ILE A 85 -3.51 -5.40 -13.11
CA ILE A 85 -4.15 -6.59 -12.51
C ILE A 85 -5.23 -7.15 -13.42
N TYR A 86 -6.09 -6.28 -13.96
CA TYR A 86 -7.17 -6.68 -14.86
C TYR A 86 -6.63 -7.37 -16.13
N ASN A 87 -5.55 -6.84 -16.70
CA ASN A 87 -4.90 -7.36 -17.91
C ASN A 87 -3.87 -8.47 -17.63
N GLU A 88 -3.65 -8.82 -16.36
CA GLU A 88 -2.65 -9.81 -15.93
C GLU A 88 -1.21 -9.45 -16.36
N ARG A 89 -0.88 -8.16 -16.33
CA ARG A 89 0.42 -7.58 -16.71
C ARG A 89 1.00 -6.74 -15.58
N LEU A 90 1.22 -7.38 -14.44
CA LEU A 90 1.79 -6.77 -13.23
C LEU A 90 3.29 -6.47 -13.38
N TYR A 91 3.79 -5.54 -12.56
CA TYR A 91 5.19 -5.14 -12.46
C TYR A 91 5.80 -4.61 -13.76
N THR A 92 5.08 -3.72 -14.44
CA THR A 92 5.65 -2.95 -15.56
C THR A 92 6.73 -1.97 -15.09
N LEU A 93 6.61 -1.51 -13.84
CA LEU A 93 7.67 -0.87 -13.06
C LEU A 93 8.40 -1.96 -12.28
N THR A 94 9.74 -1.92 -12.26
CA THR A 94 10.55 -2.96 -11.61
C THR A 94 10.91 -2.51 -10.19
N PRO A 95 10.24 -2.99 -9.13
CA PRO A 95 10.69 -2.73 -7.76
C PRO A 95 12.08 -3.28 -7.52
N THR A 96 12.88 -2.57 -6.72
CA THR A 96 14.18 -3.06 -6.24
C THR A 96 14.05 -3.80 -4.91
N THR A 97 12.96 -3.60 -4.16
CA THR A 97 12.73 -4.23 -2.85
C THR A 97 12.59 -5.75 -2.92
N TYR A 98 11.99 -6.28 -3.99
CA TYR A 98 11.69 -7.71 -4.11
C TYR A 98 12.67 -8.45 -5.03
N SER A 99 13.12 -9.63 -4.62
CA SER A 99 13.78 -10.59 -5.52
C SER A 99 12.81 -11.13 -6.57
N GLU A 100 13.31 -11.64 -7.69
CA GLU A 100 12.47 -12.22 -8.76
C GLU A 100 11.53 -13.33 -8.24
N VAL A 101 12.02 -14.18 -7.33
CA VAL A 101 11.20 -15.23 -6.71
C VAL A 101 10.06 -14.65 -5.88
N GLN A 102 10.29 -13.55 -5.16
CA GLN A 102 9.23 -12.86 -4.41
C GLN A 102 8.22 -12.24 -5.37
N LYS A 103 8.67 -11.60 -6.45
CA LYS A 103 7.79 -11.03 -7.47
C LYS A 103 6.86 -12.08 -8.08
N GLU A 104 7.40 -13.22 -8.50
CA GLU A 104 6.60 -14.33 -9.06
C GLU A 104 5.53 -14.82 -8.07
N ARG A 105 5.88 -14.92 -6.77
CA ARG A 105 4.95 -15.31 -5.72
C ARG A 105 3.84 -14.27 -5.53
N ILE A 106 4.18 -12.98 -5.51
CA ILE A 106 3.18 -11.91 -5.36
C ILE A 106 2.24 -11.88 -6.57
N VAL A 107 2.77 -11.98 -7.80
CA VAL A 107 1.94 -12.09 -9.02
C VAL A 107 0.99 -13.29 -8.90
N THR A 108 1.49 -14.45 -8.48
CA THR A 108 0.66 -15.66 -8.32
C THR A 108 -0.47 -15.44 -7.31
N LEU A 109 -0.19 -14.79 -6.18
CA LEU A 109 -1.20 -14.48 -5.16
C LEU A 109 -2.25 -13.49 -5.69
N ILE A 110 -1.82 -12.41 -6.32
CA ILE A 110 -2.72 -11.40 -6.91
C ILE A 110 -3.61 -12.02 -7.98
N LEU A 111 -3.05 -12.87 -8.84
CA LEU A 111 -3.83 -13.52 -9.89
C LEU A 111 -4.78 -14.60 -9.35
N ALA A 112 -4.46 -15.23 -8.22
CA ALA A 112 -5.34 -16.18 -7.55
C ALA A 112 -6.60 -15.51 -6.98
N ASP A 113 -6.50 -14.25 -6.54
CA ASP A 113 -7.64 -13.46 -6.08
C ASP A 113 -7.60 -12.00 -6.58
N LYS A 114 -7.76 -11.84 -7.90
CA LYS A 114 -7.77 -10.51 -8.54
C LYS A 114 -8.86 -9.61 -7.99
N LYS A 115 -10.00 -10.20 -7.61
CA LYS A 115 -11.15 -9.44 -7.12
C LYS A 115 -10.80 -8.78 -5.79
N ALA A 116 -10.28 -9.54 -4.82
CA ALA A 116 -9.88 -8.98 -3.54
C ALA A 116 -8.77 -7.94 -3.70
N ALA A 117 -7.78 -8.18 -4.58
CA ALA A 117 -6.71 -7.20 -4.84
C ALA A 117 -7.25 -5.87 -5.42
N MET A 118 -8.22 -5.93 -6.35
CA MET A 118 -8.86 -4.73 -6.88
C MET A 118 -9.72 -4.02 -5.83
N GLU A 119 -10.43 -4.75 -4.96
CA GLU A 119 -11.21 -4.16 -3.86
C GLU A 119 -10.34 -3.41 -2.85
N VAL A 120 -9.14 -3.93 -2.55
CA VAL A 120 -8.14 -3.21 -1.75
C VAL A 120 -7.73 -1.90 -2.41
N LEU A 121 -7.41 -1.93 -3.71
CA LEU A 121 -7.01 -0.72 -4.44
C LEU A 121 -8.14 0.32 -4.49
N ASP A 122 -9.38 -0.10 -4.77
CA ASP A 122 -10.54 0.79 -4.78
C ASP A 122 -10.76 1.46 -3.42
N THR A 123 -10.71 0.66 -2.35
CA THR A 123 -10.86 1.15 -0.98
C THR A 123 -9.76 2.15 -0.62
N LEU A 124 -8.50 1.81 -0.93
CA LEU A 124 -7.35 2.67 -0.69
C LEU A 124 -7.43 3.98 -1.47
N ILE A 125 -7.78 3.94 -2.75
CA ILE A 125 -7.92 5.12 -3.61
C ILE A 125 -8.97 6.08 -3.03
N VAL A 126 -10.15 5.57 -2.67
CA VAL A 126 -11.22 6.38 -2.06
C VAL A 126 -10.75 7.00 -0.75
N TRP A 127 -10.06 6.23 0.09
CA TRP A 127 -9.53 6.71 1.36
C TRP A 127 -8.49 7.83 1.18
N ILE A 128 -7.50 7.64 0.30
CA ILE A 128 -6.49 8.67 -0.01
C ILE A 128 -7.14 9.92 -0.60
N GLN A 129 -8.11 9.77 -1.51
CA GLN A 129 -8.84 10.90 -2.10
C GLN A 129 -9.60 11.72 -1.04
N ASN A 130 -10.26 11.06 -0.09
CA ASN A 130 -11.01 11.74 0.97
C ASN A 130 -10.10 12.54 1.91
N MET A 131 -8.92 12.00 2.22
CA MET A 131 -7.90 12.68 3.00
C MET A 131 -7.28 13.85 2.21
N HIS A 132 -6.95 13.64 0.93
CA HIS A 132 -6.34 14.66 0.08
C HIS A 132 -7.27 15.88 -0.14
N LYS A 133 -8.59 15.66 -0.28
CA LYS A 133 -9.59 16.75 -0.36
C LYS A 133 -9.57 17.66 0.87
N GLN A 134 -9.04 17.19 1.99
CA GLN A 134 -8.91 17.95 3.24
C GLN A 134 -7.51 18.57 3.41
N ASN A 135 -6.64 18.48 2.39
CA ASN A 135 -5.23 18.89 2.42
C ASN A 135 -4.44 18.23 3.56
N ILE A 136 -4.76 16.97 3.86
CA ILE A 136 -4.05 16.19 4.87
C ILE A 136 -2.95 15.37 4.15
N PRO A 137 -1.67 15.46 4.59
CA PRO A 137 -0.57 14.68 4.02
C PRO A 137 -0.67 13.19 4.38
N LEU A 138 0.16 12.33 3.78
CA LEU A 138 0.19 10.89 4.06
C LEU A 138 1.53 10.47 4.68
N SER A 139 1.45 9.68 5.74
CA SER A 139 2.58 8.99 6.35
C SER A 139 2.42 7.48 6.16
N ILE A 140 3.47 6.78 5.76
CA ILE A 140 3.49 5.32 5.59
C ILE A 140 4.55 4.77 6.56
N LEU A 141 4.13 3.88 7.45
CA LEU A 141 4.99 3.34 8.50
C LEU A 141 5.08 1.82 8.32
N GLY A 142 6.25 1.33 7.91
CA GLY A 142 6.57 -0.08 8.01
C GLY A 142 7.15 -0.40 9.39
N ILE A 143 6.79 -1.54 9.96
CA ILE A 143 7.21 -2.01 11.30
C ILE A 143 7.83 -3.39 11.16
#